data_AF-A0A9X2ER54-F1
#
_entry.id   AF-A0A9X2ER54-F1
#
_cell.length_a   1.000
_cell.length_b   1.000
_cell.length_c   1.000
_cell.angle_alpha   90.00
_cell.angle_beta   90.00
_cell.angle_gamma   90.00
#
_symmetry.space_group_name_H-M   'P 1'
#
loop_
_entity.id
_entity.type
_entity.pdbx_description
1 polymer ?
#
loop_
_entity_poly.entity_id
_entity_poly.type
_entity_poly.pdbx_seq_one_letter_code
_entity_poly.pdbx_strand_id
1 'polypeptide(L)'
;MLFKSAIKTLVVSVALLACVAQAKTFKYELQNFNSGRGGVVYSGLYLKDVKSVTLTVEQAEPRATPMLTSLEIEYIDAPKLLVKNLFSTDDPNGDSWTFNGKVNDAWVFRQVNVRVDNLDRLNEDGKFITIEVAVSEYESFVELGANEDAYEYEKRLSYVEGELKAANPSKVIDVEKLTLDDSRVKLSLRNKVVAMPGNTRGEKAFVIDVLWYGKGESIIYYPAYDVGNTLFVDPLNIDVTKFTESDGSEDYDIKITARGEYGDVVETGSISLSYLLSAAYDN
;
A
#
# COMPACT_ATOMS: atom_id res chain seq x y z
N MET A 1 49.52 -1.89 53.58
CA MET A 1 49.30 -0.47 53.25
C MET A 1 48.79 -0.43 51.81
N LEU A 2 47.48 -0.21 51.58
CA LEU A 2 46.86 1.13 51.45
C LEU A 2 47.28 1.75 50.09
N PHE A 3 46.43 2.08 49.11
CA PHE A 3 45.04 2.52 49.11
C PHE A 3 44.31 2.18 47.80
N LYS A 4 42.97 2.10 47.93
CA LYS A 4 41.94 2.09 46.89
C LYS A 4 41.85 3.47 46.19
N SER A 5 41.54 3.49 44.91
CA SER A 5 40.89 4.62 44.19
C SER A 5 40.27 4.01 42.92
N ALA A 6 38.97 3.77 42.73
CA ALA A 6 37.74 4.52 42.97
C ALA A 6 37.61 5.83 42.15
N ILE A 7 37.28 5.66 40.87
CA ILE A 7 36.59 6.62 39.99
C ILE A 7 35.57 5.74 39.25
N LYS A 8 34.27 5.61 39.56
CA LYS A 8 33.15 6.53 39.82
C LYS A 8 32.88 7.55 38.70
N THR A 9 31.96 7.12 37.82
CA THR A 9 30.89 7.93 37.16
C THR A 9 31.36 8.80 35.99
N LEU A 10 30.88 8.60 34.76
CA LEU A 10 29.56 9.11 34.32
C LEU A 10 28.98 8.24 33.19
N VAL A 11 27.88 7.56 33.50
CA VAL A 11 26.91 7.08 32.52
C VAL A 11 26.18 8.30 31.99
N VAL A 12 26.38 8.63 30.72
CA VAL A 12 25.39 9.37 29.94
C VAL A 12 25.05 8.48 28.75
N SER A 13 24.23 7.46 29.03
CA SER A 13 23.39 6.87 28.00
C SER A 13 22.43 7.97 27.58
N VAL A 14 22.83 8.80 26.62
CA VAL A 14 21.87 9.51 25.77
C VAL A 14 21.19 8.40 24.98
N ALA A 15 20.18 7.78 25.58
CA ALA A 15 19.10 7.16 24.83
C ALA A 15 18.39 8.32 24.14
N LEU A 16 19.00 8.80 23.04
CA LEU A 16 18.25 9.41 21.96
C LEU A 16 17.20 8.36 21.64
N LEU A 17 15.97 8.62 22.09
CA LEU A 17 14.79 8.15 21.42
C LEU A 17 14.90 8.67 19.98
N ALA A 18 15.71 7.98 19.18
CA ALA A 18 15.51 7.95 17.76
C ALA A 18 14.16 7.26 17.61
N CYS A 19 13.08 8.04 17.62
CA CYS A 19 11.92 7.71 16.84
C CYS A 19 12.42 7.60 15.42
N VAL A 20 12.96 6.44 15.07
CA VAL A 20 13.12 6.06 13.68
C VAL A 20 11.69 5.94 13.22
N ALA A 21 11.15 7.02 12.64
CA ALA A 21 9.97 6.93 11.81
C ALA A 21 10.34 5.93 10.72
N GLN A 22 10.00 4.66 10.96
CA GLN A 22 10.24 3.61 9.99
C GLN A 22 9.23 3.84 8.88
N ALA A 23 9.72 4.28 7.72
CA ALA A 23 8.88 4.39 6.54
C ALA A 23 8.20 3.05 6.27
N LYS A 24 6.89 3.08 6.07
CA LYS A 24 6.10 1.89 5.75
C LYS A 24 6.30 1.58 4.27
N THR A 25 6.67 0.32 3.98
CA THR A 25 6.82 -0.16 2.62
C THR A 25 5.52 -0.77 2.11
N PHE A 26 5.00 -0.22 1.03
CA PHE A 26 3.85 -0.71 0.30
C PHE A 26 4.30 -1.35 -1.01
N LYS A 27 3.69 -2.50 -1.33
CA LYS A 27 3.87 -3.16 -2.62
C LYS A 27 2.54 -3.19 -3.34
N TYR A 28 2.57 -2.78 -4.60
CA TYR A 28 1.42 -2.78 -5.47
C TYR A 28 1.72 -3.56 -6.74
N GLU A 29 0.70 -4.20 -7.26
CA GLU A 29 0.68 -4.80 -8.58
C GLU A 29 -0.34 -4.06 -9.43
N LEU A 30 -0.01 -3.87 -10.70
CA LEU A 30 -0.95 -3.35 -11.67
C LEU A 30 -1.88 -4.48 -12.13
N GLN A 31 -3.19 -4.25 -12.07
CA GLN A 31 -4.24 -5.16 -12.55
C GLN A 31 -5.05 -4.50 -13.65
N ASN A 32 -5.81 -5.33 -14.40
CA ASN A 32 -6.69 -4.87 -15.47
C ASN A 32 -5.98 -3.93 -16.47
N PHE A 33 -4.69 -4.14 -16.70
CA PHE A 33 -3.87 -3.20 -17.43
C PHE A 33 -3.87 -3.46 -18.93
N ASN A 34 -3.66 -2.39 -19.68
CA ASN A 34 -3.41 -2.40 -21.11
C ASN A 34 -1.97 -1.93 -21.36
N SER A 35 -1.28 -2.54 -22.32
CA SER A 35 0.07 -2.14 -22.71
C SER A 35 0.19 -2.03 -24.21
N GLY A 36 1.09 -1.15 -24.66
CA GLY A 36 1.27 -0.92 -26.08
C GLY A 36 2.67 -0.46 -26.45
N ARG A 37 2.93 -0.48 -27.75
CA ARG A 37 4.16 0.09 -28.33
C ARG A 37 4.10 1.60 -28.33
N GLY A 38 5.23 2.23 -28.09
CA GLY A 38 5.43 3.63 -28.41
C GLY A 38 5.66 3.85 -29.92
N GLY A 39 5.90 5.10 -30.28
CA GLY A 39 6.08 5.51 -31.68
C GLY A 39 7.38 4.99 -32.31
N VAL A 40 8.33 4.50 -31.50
CA VAL A 40 9.62 4.01 -31.99
C VAL A 40 9.76 2.52 -31.68
N VAL A 41 10.12 1.77 -32.72
CA VAL A 41 10.28 0.31 -32.66
C VAL A 41 11.70 -0.04 -33.07
N TYR A 42 12.39 -0.80 -32.23
CA TYR A 42 13.73 -1.30 -32.52
C TYR A 42 13.66 -2.79 -32.86
N SER A 43 14.36 -3.17 -33.92
CA SER A 43 14.38 -4.56 -34.37
C SER A 43 14.96 -5.46 -33.27
N GLY A 44 14.23 -6.54 -32.94
CA GLY A 44 14.63 -7.49 -31.90
C GLY A 44 14.29 -7.09 -30.47
N LEU A 45 13.64 -5.93 -30.24
CA LEU A 45 13.19 -5.49 -28.92
C LEU A 45 11.66 -5.36 -28.91
N TYR A 46 10.98 -6.31 -28.24
CA TYR A 46 9.52 -6.43 -28.24
C TYR A 46 8.88 -5.96 -26.93
N LEU A 47 8.62 -4.66 -26.81
CA LEU A 47 8.11 -4.04 -25.57
C LEU A 47 6.58 -3.81 -25.57
N LYS A 48 5.83 -4.56 -26.39
CA LYS A 48 4.38 -4.33 -26.56
C LYS A 48 3.51 -4.98 -25.48
N ASP A 49 3.90 -6.17 -25.06
CA ASP A 49 3.08 -7.00 -24.19
C ASP A 49 3.76 -7.07 -22.82
N VAL A 50 3.19 -6.33 -21.88
CA VAL A 50 3.60 -6.38 -20.48
C VAL A 50 2.89 -7.58 -19.84
N LYS A 51 3.66 -8.37 -19.09
CA LYS A 51 3.18 -9.52 -18.33
C LYS A 51 2.79 -9.13 -16.92
N SER A 52 3.59 -8.30 -16.26
CA SER A 52 3.34 -7.84 -14.90
C SER A 52 4.03 -6.51 -14.64
N VAL A 53 3.47 -5.74 -13.71
CA VAL A 53 4.06 -4.49 -13.23
C VAL A 53 3.95 -4.48 -11.71
N THR A 54 5.08 -4.28 -11.03
CA THR A 54 5.15 -4.19 -9.57
C THR A 54 5.76 -2.86 -9.15
N LEU A 55 5.09 -2.15 -8.25
CA LEU A 55 5.57 -0.90 -7.65
C LEU A 55 5.89 -1.15 -6.18
N THR A 56 7.04 -0.66 -5.73
CA THR A 56 7.39 -0.60 -4.30
C THR A 56 7.50 0.85 -3.90
N VAL A 57 6.73 1.23 -2.89
CA VAL A 57 6.60 2.60 -2.44
C VAL A 57 6.87 2.67 -0.95
N GLU A 58 7.67 3.63 -0.53
CA GLU A 58 7.93 3.91 0.88
C GLU A 58 7.29 5.23 1.25
N GLN A 59 6.65 5.27 2.41
CA GLN A 59 6.05 6.50 2.92
C GLN A 59 6.30 6.59 4.42
N ALA A 60 6.87 7.71 4.85
CA ALA A 60 7.29 7.93 6.23
C ALA A 60 6.09 8.07 7.19
N GLU A 61 5.05 8.77 6.74
CA GLU A 61 3.84 9.09 7.51
C GLU A 61 2.67 9.34 6.55
N PRO A 62 1.40 9.33 7.00
CA PRO A 62 0.21 9.36 6.14
C PRO A 62 0.14 10.49 5.12
N ARG A 63 0.73 11.65 5.45
CA ARG A 63 0.70 12.87 4.61
C ARG A 63 2.04 13.20 3.96
N ALA A 64 3.08 12.41 4.22
CA ALA A 64 4.37 12.60 3.55
C ALA A 64 4.24 12.23 2.08
N THR A 65 4.97 12.95 1.21
CA THR A 65 5.11 12.57 -0.19
C THR A 65 5.70 11.15 -0.25
N PRO A 66 5.04 10.21 -0.92
CA PRO A 66 5.55 8.87 -1.05
C PRO A 66 6.78 8.85 -1.95
N MET A 67 7.67 7.90 -1.66
CA MET A 67 8.87 7.64 -2.45
C MET A 67 8.69 6.34 -3.21
N LEU A 68 8.61 6.43 -4.54
CA LEU A 68 8.58 5.24 -5.40
C LEU A 68 10.00 4.64 -5.50
N THR A 69 10.33 3.74 -4.58
CA THR A 69 11.68 3.17 -4.43
C THR A 69 12.02 2.16 -5.51
N SER A 70 11.02 1.49 -6.09
CA SER A 70 11.23 0.56 -7.18
C SER A 70 10.01 0.45 -8.08
N LEU A 71 10.26 0.30 -9.38
CA LEU A 71 9.30 -0.09 -10.40
C LEU A 71 9.89 -1.25 -11.19
N GLU A 72 9.18 -2.36 -11.27
CA GLU A 72 9.54 -3.52 -12.09
C GLU A 72 8.47 -3.74 -13.16
N ILE A 73 8.87 -3.82 -14.42
CA ILE A 73 8.02 -4.15 -15.57
C ILE A 73 8.56 -5.43 -16.19
N GLU A 74 7.76 -6.48 -16.17
CA GLU A 74 8.05 -7.75 -16.85
C GLU A 74 7.35 -7.76 -18.20
N TYR A 75 8.09 -8.01 -19.28
CA TYR A 75 7.54 -8.15 -20.62
C TYR A 75 7.41 -9.64 -20.98
N ILE A 76 6.50 -9.98 -21.90
CA ILE A 76 6.36 -11.36 -22.38
C ILE A 76 7.60 -11.77 -23.19
N ASP A 77 8.02 -10.93 -24.14
CA ASP A 77 9.06 -11.24 -25.13
C ASP A 77 10.29 -10.33 -25.06
N ALA A 78 10.53 -9.69 -23.91
CA ALA A 78 11.70 -8.83 -23.69
C ALA A 78 12.25 -8.96 -22.27
N PRO A 79 13.53 -8.63 -22.04
CA PRO A 79 14.09 -8.61 -20.69
C PRO A 79 13.36 -7.58 -19.82
N LYS A 80 13.14 -7.93 -18.55
CA LYS A 80 12.48 -7.05 -17.59
C LYS A 80 13.20 -5.71 -17.44
N LEU A 81 12.43 -4.66 -17.17
CA LEU A 81 12.93 -3.34 -16.82
C LEU A 81 12.77 -3.13 -15.31
N LEU A 82 13.88 -2.88 -14.61
CA LEU A 82 13.89 -2.57 -13.20
C LEU A 82 14.43 -1.16 -13.00
N VAL A 83 13.57 -0.27 -12.51
CA VAL A 83 13.90 1.11 -12.18
C VAL A 83 13.94 1.23 -10.65
N LYS A 84 14.96 1.90 -10.13
CA LYS A 84 15.12 2.13 -8.69
C LYS A 84 15.22 3.62 -8.39
N ASN A 85 14.76 4.00 -7.20
CA ASN A 85 14.85 5.36 -6.68
C ASN A 85 14.25 6.41 -7.64
N LEU A 86 12.98 6.25 -7.99
CA LEU A 86 12.30 7.23 -8.83
C LEU A 86 12.07 8.51 -8.01
N PHE A 87 12.33 9.66 -8.61
CA PHE A 87 12.19 10.96 -7.99
C PHE A 87 10.86 11.59 -8.40
N SER A 88 10.16 12.20 -7.45
CA SER A 88 8.94 12.96 -7.74
C SER A 88 9.33 14.30 -8.37
N THR A 89 8.64 14.70 -9.43
CA THR A 89 8.57 16.10 -9.86
C THR A 89 7.31 16.69 -9.24
N ASP A 90 7.47 17.77 -8.47
CA ASP A 90 6.35 18.41 -7.77
C ASP A 90 5.38 19.03 -8.78
N ASP A 91 4.10 18.72 -8.66
CA ASP A 91 3.05 19.59 -9.20
C ASP A 91 2.89 20.78 -8.23
N PRO A 92 3.06 22.03 -8.68
CA PRO A 92 2.88 23.21 -7.83
C PRO A 92 1.47 23.35 -7.22
N ASN A 93 0.48 22.58 -7.70
CA ASN A 93 -0.87 22.52 -7.13
C ASN A 93 -1.08 21.35 -6.17
N GLY A 94 -0.15 20.40 -6.07
CA GLY A 94 -0.17 19.30 -5.10
C GLY A 94 -1.17 18.17 -5.38
N ASP A 95 -1.78 18.11 -6.56
CA ASP A 95 -2.89 17.19 -6.86
C ASP A 95 -2.48 16.00 -7.75
N SER A 96 -1.37 16.06 -8.48
CA SER A 96 -0.84 14.92 -9.27
C SER A 96 0.67 14.79 -9.14
N TRP A 97 1.15 13.71 -8.51
CA TRP A 97 2.58 13.41 -8.49
C TRP A 97 2.99 12.60 -9.73
N THR A 98 3.99 13.11 -10.43
CA THR A 98 4.70 12.37 -11.47
C THR A 98 6.05 11.91 -10.93
N PHE A 99 6.32 10.61 -11.08
CA PHE A 99 7.58 10.02 -10.69
C PHE A 99 8.41 9.72 -11.92
N ASN A 100 9.67 10.13 -11.88
CA ASN A 100 10.62 9.98 -12.95
C ASN A 100 11.77 9.08 -12.52
N GLY A 101 12.20 8.20 -13.42
CA GLY A 101 13.29 7.28 -13.20
C GLY A 101 14.17 7.12 -14.42
N LYS A 102 15.41 6.73 -14.21
CA LYS A 102 16.39 6.48 -15.27
C LYS A 102 17.05 5.12 -15.06
N VAL A 103 17.23 4.38 -16.15
CA VAL A 103 17.99 3.13 -16.19
C VAL A 103 19.07 3.27 -17.24
N ASN A 104 20.33 3.26 -16.79
CA ASN A 104 21.48 3.32 -17.68
C ASN A 104 21.80 1.93 -18.25
N ASP A 105 22.34 1.93 -19.47
CA ASP A 105 22.80 0.73 -20.18
C ASP A 105 21.73 -0.39 -20.26
N ALA A 106 20.48 0.01 -20.47
CA ALA A 106 19.35 -0.91 -20.60
C ALA A 106 19.17 -1.35 -22.06
N TRP A 107 19.25 -2.67 -22.27
CA TRP A 107 19.13 -3.32 -23.58
C TRP A 107 20.19 -2.81 -24.58
N VAL A 108 19.77 -1.99 -25.54
CA VAL A 108 20.61 -1.38 -26.59
C VAL A 108 20.74 0.13 -26.39
N PHE A 109 20.15 0.69 -25.34
CA PHE A 109 20.14 2.12 -25.07
C PHE A 109 21.12 2.47 -23.96
N ARG A 110 21.76 3.63 -24.11
CA ARG A 110 22.59 4.22 -23.07
C ARG A 110 21.77 4.61 -21.84
N GLN A 111 20.55 5.12 -22.06
CA GLN A 111 19.64 5.54 -21.00
C GLN A 111 18.19 5.30 -21.44
N VAL A 112 17.42 4.67 -20.55
CA VAL A 112 15.97 4.54 -20.66
C VAL A 112 15.35 5.36 -19.54
N ASN A 113 14.44 6.25 -19.89
CA ASN A 113 13.68 7.08 -18.96
C ASN A 113 12.32 6.44 -18.72
N VAL A 114 11.82 6.56 -17.50
CA VAL A 114 10.52 6.03 -17.10
C VAL A 114 9.76 7.11 -16.35
N ARG A 115 8.51 7.33 -16.77
CA ARG A 115 7.56 8.24 -16.13
C ARG A 115 6.40 7.45 -15.56
N VAL A 116 6.00 7.74 -14.34
CA VAL A 116 4.80 7.20 -13.70
C VAL A 116 3.92 8.37 -13.31
N ASP A 117 2.72 8.43 -13.88
CA ASP A 117 1.74 9.49 -13.68
C ASP A 117 0.59 9.03 -12.77
N ASN A 118 -0.10 9.98 -12.14
CA ASN A 118 -1.30 9.79 -11.31
C ASN A 118 -1.08 8.97 -10.03
N LEU A 119 0.07 9.10 -9.37
CA LEU A 119 0.37 8.41 -8.10
C LEU A 119 0.15 9.29 -6.85
N ASP A 120 -0.67 10.33 -6.93
CA ASP A 120 -0.96 11.34 -5.89
C ASP A 120 -1.59 10.80 -4.60
N ARG A 121 -2.15 9.58 -4.61
CA ARG A 121 -2.80 8.96 -3.43
C ARG A 121 -2.69 7.44 -3.50
N LEU A 122 -1.66 6.89 -2.88
CA LEU A 122 -1.48 5.43 -2.71
C LEU A 122 -2.58 4.77 -1.89
N ASN A 123 -3.38 5.57 -1.20
CA ASN A 123 -4.45 5.12 -0.32
C ASN A 123 -5.74 4.76 -1.08
N GLU A 124 -5.75 4.67 -2.40
CA GLU A 124 -6.95 4.32 -3.17
C GLU A 124 -6.70 3.02 -3.94
N ASP A 125 -7.28 1.91 -3.45
CA ASP A 125 -7.29 0.66 -4.23
C ASP A 125 -8.07 0.90 -5.53
N GLY A 126 -7.59 0.36 -6.65
CA GLY A 126 -8.23 0.52 -7.95
C GLY A 126 -7.88 1.83 -8.66
N LYS A 127 -6.93 2.61 -8.14
CA LYS A 127 -6.48 3.83 -8.80
C LYS A 127 -5.82 3.54 -10.15
N PHE A 128 -6.24 4.24 -11.20
CA PHE A 128 -5.65 4.09 -12.51
C PHE A 128 -4.35 4.90 -12.64
N ILE A 129 -3.25 4.24 -12.99
CA ILE A 129 -1.94 4.89 -13.23
C ILE A 129 -1.46 4.62 -14.63
N THR A 130 -0.62 5.52 -15.13
CA THR A 130 0.03 5.38 -16.44
C THR A 130 1.54 5.36 -16.25
N ILE A 131 2.20 4.43 -16.93
CA ILE A 131 3.65 4.28 -16.94
C ILE A 131 4.13 4.36 -18.38
N GLU A 132 5.04 5.29 -18.64
CA GLU A 132 5.64 5.50 -19.95
C GLU A 132 7.12 5.16 -19.88
N VAL A 133 7.60 4.40 -20.87
CA VAL A 133 9.01 4.07 -21.04
C VAL A 133 9.49 4.74 -22.32
N ALA A 134 10.53 5.55 -22.22
CA ALA A 134 11.06 6.32 -23.33
C ALA A 134 12.59 6.32 -23.36
N VAL A 135 13.15 6.76 -24.48
CA VAL A 135 14.59 6.94 -24.67
C VAL A 135 14.88 8.37 -25.09
N SER A 136 15.95 8.95 -24.54
CA SER A 136 16.56 10.16 -25.08
C SER A 136 17.70 9.78 -26.01
N GLU A 137 17.57 10.09 -27.30
CA GLU A 137 18.64 9.92 -28.28
C GLU A 137 19.57 11.15 -28.35
N TYR A 138 19.23 12.24 -27.62
CA TYR A 138 19.85 13.56 -27.76
C TYR A 138 20.84 13.95 -26.65
N GLU A 139 21.14 13.08 -25.67
CA GLU A 139 22.11 13.41 -24.62
C GLU A 139 23.55 13.48 -25.18
N SER A 140 23.92 14.68 -25.65
CA SER A 140 25.30 15.14 -25.78
C SER A 140 25.95 15.23 -24.39
N PHE A 141 27.27 15.09 -24.29
CA PHE A 141 28.09 15.05 -23.06
C PHE A 141 27.95 16.23 -22.08
N VAL A 142 27.07 17.19 -22.33
CA VAL A 142 26.81 18.33 -21.45
C VAL A 142 25.47 18.07 -20.77
N GLU A 143 25.50 17.86 -19.45
CA GLU A 143 24.33 17.85 -18.58
C GLU A 143 23.53 19.15 -18.79
N LEU A 144 22.56 19.13 -19.70
CA LEU A 144 21.41 20.00 -19.56
C LEU A 144 20.63 19.38 -18.42
N GLY A 145 20.77 20.00 -17.24
CA GLY A 145 20.08 19.60 -16.02
C GLY A 145 18.60 19.33 -16.30
N ALA A 146 18.02 18.48 -15.47
CA ALA A 146 16.64 17.99 -15.51
C ALA A 146 15.58 19.10 -15.73
N ASN A 147 15.50 19.63 -16.95
CA ASN A 147 14.44 20.51 -17.39
C ASN A 147 13.25 19.61 -17.73
N GLU A 148 12.10 19.94 -17.17
CA GLU A 148 10.82 19.25 -17.40
C GLU A 148 10.48 19.11 -18.90
N ASP A 149 11.01 20.00 -19.74
CA ASP A 149 10.84 19.99 -21.19
C ASP A 149 11.67 18.91 -21.93
N ALA A 150 12.56 18.17 -21.26
CA ALA A 150 13.35 17.11 -21.90
C ALA A 150 12.48 15.97 -22.44
N TYR A 151 11.31 15.72 -21.85
CA TYR A 151 10.35 14.71 -22.29
C TYR A 151 9.74 15.00 -23.67
N GLU A 152 9.65 16.26 -24.09
CA GLU A 152 9.14 16.59 -25.43
C GLU A 152 10.03 16.04 -26.56
N TYR A 153 11.28 15.69 -26.24
CA TYR A 153 12.27 15.15 -27.18
C TYR A 153 12.52 13.63 -26.97
N GLU A 154 11.79 13.00 -26.06
CA GLU A 154 11.93 11.58 -25.79
C GLU A 154 11.06 10.73 -26.72
N LYS A 155 11.66 9.67 -27.23
CA LYS A 155 10.99 8.70 -28.09
C LYS A 155 10.38 7.60 -27.23
N ARG A 156 9.05 7.57 -27.13
CA ARG A 156 8.34 6.52 -26.39
C ARG A 156 8.61 5.15 -27.01
N LEU A 157 9.01 4.21 -26.16
CA LEU A 157 9.28 2.81 -26.50
C LEU A 157 8.05 1.93 -26.19
N SER A 158 7.45 2.13 -25.03
CA SER A 158 6.26 1.43 -24.58
C SER A 158 5.47 2.26 -23.57
N TYR A 159 4.24 1.85 -23.33
CA TYR A 159 3.43 2.35 -22.22
C TYR A 159 2.61 1.22 -21.62
N VAL A 160 2.23 1.39 -20.37
CA VAL A 160 1.27 0.54 -19.68
C VAL A 160 0.38 1.40 -18.80
N GLU A 161 -0.91 1.12 -18.80
CA GLU A 161 -1.91 1.83 -18.02
C GLU A 161 -2.80 0.80 -17.32
N GLY A 162 -3.16 1.02 -16.06
CA GLY A 162 -3.95 0.04 -15.32
C GLY A 162 -4.25 0.42 -13.88
N GLU A 163 -4.98 -0.45 -13.19
CA GLU A 163 -5.42 -0.26 -11.81
C GLU A 163 -4.36 -0.72 -10.81
N LEU A 164 -3.99 0.15 -9.88
CA LEU A 164 -3.09 -0.15 -8.79
C LEU A 164 -3.82 -0.97 -7.72
N LYS A 165 -3.27 -2.13 -7.35
CA LYS A 165 -3.81 -2.96 -6.28
C LYS A 165 -2.74 -3.35 -5.29
N ALA A 166 -3.05 -3.29 -4.00
CA ALA A 166 -2.11 -3.75 -2.97
C ALA A 166 -1.77 -5.25 -3.15
N ALA A 167 -0.49 -5.56 -3.39
CA ALA A 167 0.03 -6.92 -3.60
C ALA A 167 0.54 -7.58 -2.31
N ASN A 168 0.48 -6.84 -1.22
CA ASN A 168 1.20 -7.12 0.01
C ASN A 168 0.41 -8.17 0.81
N PRO A 169 0.91 -9.41 1.06
CA PRO A 169 0.10 -10.49 1.63
C PRO A 169 -0.46 -10.10 3.00
N SER A 170 -1.76 -10.32 3.18
CA SER A 170 -2.47 -10.08 4.44
C SER A 170 -2.36 -11.31 5.33
N LYS A 171 -2.07 -11.12 6.61
CA LYS A 171 -1.98 -12.20 7.61
C LYS A 171 -3.09 -12.05 8.62
N VAL A 172 -3.59 -13.17 9.13
CA VAL A 172 -4.46 -13.18 10.31
C VAL A 172 -3.59 -12.91 11.54
N ILE A 173 -3.97 -11.92 12.33
CA ILE A 173 -3.26 -11.52 13.57
C ILE A 173 -4.03 -11.89 14.82
N ASP A 174 -5.35 -12.03 14.72
CA ASP A 174 -6.18 -12.37 15.85
C ASP A 174 -7.37 -13.23 15.40
N VAL A 175 -7.83 -14.09 16.30
CA VAL A 175 -8.90 -15.06 16.02
C VAL A 175 -9.80 -15.21 17.23
N GLU A 176 -11.05 -14.82 17.06
CA GLU A 176 -12.08 -14.97 18.09
C GLU A 176 -13.06 -16.09 17.74
N LYS A 177 -13.49 -16.84 18.76
CA LYS A 177 -14.39 -17.97 18.61
C LYS A 177 -15.54 -17.82 19.59
N LEU A 178 -16.74 -17.78 19.04
CA LEU A 178 -17.96 -17.52 19.79
C LEU A 178 -19.07 -18.50 19.37
N THR A 179 -20.15 -18.53 20.15
CA THR A 179 -21.32 -19.36 19.88
C THR A 179 -22.54 -18.44 19.83
N LEU A 180 -23.20 -18.39 18.67
CA LEU A 180 -24.41 -17.61 18.42
C LEU A 180 -25.51 -18.61 18.00
N ASP A 181 -26.62 -18.64 18.74
CA ASP A 181 -27.74 -19.56 18.52
C ASP A 181 -27.31 -21.03 18.34
N ASP A 182 -26.50 -21.53 19.28
CA ASP A 182 -25.89 -22.87 19.26
C ASP A 182 -24.95 -23.17 18.07
N SER A 183 -24.77 -22.21 17.16
CA SER A 183 -23.82 -22.32 16.06
C SER A 183 -22.49 -21.66 16.41
N ARG A 184 -21.39 -22.29 15.99
CA ARG A 184 -20.05 -21.75 16.18
C ARG A 184 -19.74 -20.72 15.11
N VAL A 185 -19.20 -19.60 15.53
CA VAL A 185 -18.69 -18.55 14.64
C VAL A 185 -17.23 -18.32 14.97
N LYS A 186 -16.39 -18.27 13.94
CA LYS A 186 -14.98 -17.91 14.04
C LYS A 186 -14.77 -16.61 13.28
N LEU A 187 -14.24 -15.61 13.97
CA LEU A 187 -13.82 -14.34 13.41
C LEU A 187 -12.29 -14.34 13.31
N SER A 188 -11.72 -13.78 12.26
CA SER A 188 -10.27 -13.74 12.05
C SER A 188 -9.86 -12.39 11.49
N LEU A 189 -9.22 -11.56 12.31
CA LEU A 189 -8.81 -10.21 11.95
C LEU A 189 -7.52 -10.26 11.15
N ARG A 190 -7.54 -9.54 10.02
CA ARG A 190 -6.35 -9.36 9.20
C ARG A 190 -5.53 -8.16 9.66
N ASN A 191 -4.22 -8.24 9.42
CA ASN A 191 -3.23 -7.26 9.86
C ASN A 191 -3.15 -5.98 9.01
N LYS A 192 -4.08 -5.79 8.09
CA LYS A 192 -4.09 -4.67 7.15
C LYS A 192 -5.50 -4.16 6.97
N VAL A 193 -5.61 -2.84 6.99
CA VAL A 193 -6.79 -2.14 6.50
C VAL A 193 -6.77 -2.10 4.97
N VAL A 194 -7.95 -2.12 4.37
CA VAL A 194 -8.16 -2.06 2.92
C VAL A 194 -9.13 -0.92 2.60
N ALA A 195 -9.27 -0.56 1.32
CA ALA A 195 -10.38 0.31 0.93
C ALA A 195 -11.72 -0.42 1.13
N MET A 196 -12.71 0.29 1.68
CA MET A 196 -14.07 -0.18 1.86
C MET A 196 -14.69 -0.43 0.47
N PRO A 197 -15.14 -1.66 0.15
CA PRO A 197 -15.74 -1.96 -1.13
C PRO A 197 -16.98 -1.11 -1.41
N GLY A 198 -17.16 -0.69 -2.65
CA GLY A 198 -18.33 0.10 -3.09
C GLY A 198 -18.34 1.55 -2.61
N ASN A 199 -17.29 2.00 -1.91
CA ASN A 199 -17.19 3.36 -1.41
C ASN A 199 -16.26 4.22 -2.28
N THR A 200 -16.79 5.32 -2.84
CA THR A 200 -16.03 6.22 -3.70
C THR A 200 -15.19 7.25 -2.94
N ARG A 201 -15.31 7.32 -1.61
CA ARG A 201 -14.58 8.29 -0.76
C ARG A 201 -13.24 7.76 -0.27
N GLY A 202 -12.84 6.55 -0.68
CA GLY A 202 -11.58 5.93 -0.27
C GLY A 202 -11.55 5.56 1.22
N GLU A 203 -12.72 5.39 1.84
CA GLU A 203 -12.85 4.99 3.23
C GLU A 203 -12.15 3.65 3.50
N LYS A 204 -11.59 3.48 4.70
CA LYS A 204 -10.84 2.29 5.10
C LYS A 204 -11.66 1.38 5.97
N ALA A 205 -11.39 0.09 5.82
CA ALA A 205 -12.02 -0.96 6.60
C ALA A 205 -10.99 -1.98 7.08
N PHE A 206 -11.20 -2.47 8.29
CA PHE A 206 -10.59 -3.69 8.76
C PHE A 206 -11.25 -4.88 8.07
N VAL A 207 -10.46 -5.90 7.79
CA VAL A 207 -10.96 -7.12 7.15
C VAL A 207 -11.04 -8.22 8.19
N ILE A 208 -12.25 -8.76 8.38
CA ILE A 208 -12.51 -9.90 9.25
C ILE A 208 -12.98 -11.05 8.38
N ASP A 209 -12.18 -12.12 8.32
CA ASP A 209 -12.64 -13.38 7.75
C ASP A 209 -13.59 -14.05 8.76
N VAL A 210 -14.80 -14.39 8.33
CA VAL A 210 -15.80 -15.04 9.17
C VAL A 210 -16.12 -16.43 8.65
N LEU A 211 -16.05 -17.42 9.53
CA LEU A 211 -16.53 -18.77 9.30
C LEU A 211 -17.71 -19.04 10.24
N TRP A 212 -18.90 -19.12 9.68
CA TRP A 212 -20.11 -19.47 10.41
C TRP A 212 -20.48 -20.93 10.10
N TYR A 213 -20.37 -21.80 11.11
CA TYR A 213 -20.63 -23.22 10.94
C TYR A 213 -22.10 -23.44 10.54
N GLY A 214 -22.31 -23.94 9.33
CA GLY A 214 -23.63 -24.13 8.73
C GLY A 214 -24.00 -23.10 7.66
N LYS A 215 -23.38 -21.92 7.63
CA LYS A 215 -23.56 -20.93 6.55
C LYS A 215 -22.34 -20.78 5.62
N GLY A 216 -21.13 -21.14 6.07
CA GLY A 216 -19.91 -21.15 5.25
C GLY A 216 -18.90 -20.07 5.65
N GLU A 217 -18.06 -19.65 4.70
CA GLU A 217 -17.06 -18.59 4.87
C GLU A 217 -17.53 -17.31 4.16
N SER A 218 -17.29 -16.15 4.79
CA SER A 218 -17.54 -14.83 4.20
C SER A 218 -16.50 -13.81 4.72
N ILE A 219 -16.54 -12.60 4.19
CA ILE A 219 -15.65 -11.49 4.59
C ILE A 219 -16.50 -10.33 5.07
N ILE A 220 -16.20 -9.84 6.27
CA ILE A 220 -16.78 -8.62 6.82
C ILE A 220 -15.77 -7.49 6.66
N TYR A 221 -16.24 -6.36 6.13
CA TYR A 221 -15.49 -5.11 6.07
C TYR A 221 -15.98 -4.20 7.20
N TYR A 222 -15.19 -4.12 8.26
CA TYR A 222 -15.52 -3.33 9.46
C TYR A 222 -14.96 -1.91 9.31
N PRO A 223 -15.77 -0.85 9.34
CA PRO A 223 -15.28 0.50 9.07
C PRO A 223 -14.22 0.99 10.06
N ALA A 224 -13.18 1.67 9.57
CA ALA A 224 -12.07 2.18 10.37
C ALA A 224 -12.17 3.68 10.71
N TYR A 225 -13.38 4.25 10.65
CA TYR A 225 -13.59 5.71 10.78
C TYR A 225 -12.98 6.31 12.04
N ASP A 226 -13.11 5.63 13.17
CA ASP A 226 -12.73 6.15 14.49
C ASP A 226 -11.21 6.07 14.74
N VAL A 227 -10.47 5.31 13.93
CA VAL A 227 -9.06 4.94 14.16
C VAL A 227 -8.12 5.56 13.14
N GLY A 228 -8.66 6.23 12.12
CA GLY A 228 -7.93 6.89 11.06
C GLY A 228 -8.24 6.29 9.69
N ASN A 229 -8.48 7.16 8.71
CA ASN A 229 -8.80 6.75 7.34
C ASN A 229 -7.54 6.57 6.47
N THR A 230 -6.52 5.87 6.99
CA THR A 230 -5.20 5.77 6.34
C THR A 230 -4.65 4.35 6.38
N LEU A 231 -3.72 4.04 5.48
CA LEU A 231 -3.02 2.75 5.47
C LEU A 231 -1.98 2.60 6.61
N PHE A 232 -1.82 3.63 7.44
CA PHE A 232 -0.92 3.64 8.61
C PHE A 232 -1.59 3.14 9.88
N VAL A 233 -2.88 2.78 9.81
CA VAL A 233 -3.56 2.07 10.89
C VAL A 233 -3.14 0.61 10.90
N ASP A 234 -2.65 0.13 12.05
CA ASP A 234 -2.25 -1.25 12.26
C ASP A 234 -3.27 -1.92 13.21
N PRO A 235 -4.07 -2.88 12.73
CA PRO A 235 -5.04 -3.58 13.58
C PRO A 235 -4.31 -4.42 14.64
N LEU A 236 -4.88 -4.56 15.85
CA LEU A 236 -4.24 -5.28 16.96
C LEU A 236 -5.03 -6.53 17.38
N ASN A 237 -6.32 -6.38 17.70
CA ASN A 237 -7.19 -7.47 18.13
C ASN A 237 -8.68 -7.16 17.85
N ILE A 238 -9.51 -8.20 17.91
CA ILE A 238 -10.96 -8.12 17.96
C ILE A 238 -11.39 -8.22 19.42
N ASP A 239 -12.11 -7.23 19.91
CA ASP A 239 -12.71 -7.26 21.24
C ASP A 239 -14.19 -7.61 21.12
N VAL A 240 -14.60 -8.67 21.80
CA VAL A 240 -15.96 -9.21 21.75
C VAL A 240 -16.60 -9.13 23.12
N THR A 241 -17.71 -8.39 23.24
CA THR A 241 -18.46 -8.26 24.50
C THR A 241 -19.85 -8.84 24.35
N LYS A 242 -20.19 -9.81 25.20
CA LYS A 242 -21.53 -10.41 25.21
C LYS A 242 -22.54 -9.50 25.92
N PHE A 243 -23.74 -9.37 25.37
CA PHE A 243 -24.86 -8.69 26.03
C PHE A 243 -26.17 -9.46 25.84
N THR A 244 -27.17 -9.11 26.66
CA THR A 244 -28.52 -9.67 26.58
C THR A 244 -29.46 -8.62 26.06
N GLU A 245 -30.19 -8.93 25.00
CA GLU A 245 -31.19 -8.05 24.41
C GLU A 245 -32.44 -7.95 25.30
N SER A 246 -33.30 -6.98 25.00
CA SER A 246 -34.54 -6.77 25.75
C SER A 246 -35.52 -7.95 25.70
N ASP A 247 -35.41 -8.81 24.69
CA ASP A 247 -36.22 -10.01 24.53
C ASP A 247 -35.62 -11.26 25.23
N GLY A 248 -34.45 -11.11 25.86
CA GLY A 248 -33.73 -12.18 26.54
C GLY A 248 -32.79 -13.00 25.65
N SER A 249 -32.70 -12.69 24.35
CA SER A 249 -31.68 -13.27 23.47
C SER A 249 -30.28 -12.75 23.82
N GLU A 250 -29.25 -13.51 23.43
CA GLU A 250 -27.85 -13.15 23.65
C GLU A 250 -27.19 -12.78 22.33
N ASP A 251 -26.54 -11.62 22.28
CA ASP A 251 -25.76 -11.16 21.13
C ASP A 251 -24.38 -10.66 21.59
N TYR A 252 -23.54 -10.31 20.62
CA TYR A 252 -22.18 -9.89 20.82
C TYR A 252 -21.92 -8.55 20.16
N ASP A 253 -21.30 -7.66 20.91
CA ASP A 253 -20.76 -6.40 20.43
C ASP A 253 -19.30 -6.62 20.01
N ILE A 254 -18.98 -6.21 18.78
CA ILE A 254 -17.65 -6.30 18.21
C ILE A 254 -17.02 -4.91 18.20
N LYS A 255 -15.77 -4.84 18.65
CA LYS A 255 -14.88 -3.70 18.47
C LYS A 255 -13.54 -4.18 17.94
N ILE A 256 -12.77 -3.26 17.36
CA ILE A 256 -11.40 -3.51 16.95
C ILE A 256 -10.51 -2.50 17.65
N THR A 257 -9.54 -2.98 18.43
CA THR A 257 -8.45 -2.12 18.86
C THR A 257 -7.40 -2.09 17.76
N ALA A 258 -6.95 -0.88 17.41
CA ALA A 258 -5.87 -0.68 16.46
C ALA A 258 -4.87 0.35 16.99
N ARG A 259 -3.68 0.32 16.40
CA ARG A 259 -2.73 1.42 16.51
C ARG A 259 -3.03 2.43 15.40
N GLY A 260 -3.39 3.64 15.80
CA GLY A 260 -3.63 4.76 14.92
C GLY A 260 -2.36 5.26 14.23
N GLU A 261 -2.54 6.22 13.33
CA GLU A 261 -1.46 6.72 12.48
C GLU A 261 -0.32 7.43 13.24
N TYR A 262 -0.60 7.91 14.46
CA TYR A 262 0.38 8.56 15.33
C TYR A 262 0.94 7.62 16.41
N GLY A 263 0.63 6.32 16.32
CA GLY A 263 1.11 5.29 17.25
C GLY A 263 0.28 5.14 18.53
N ASP A 264 -0.76 5.94 18.69
CA ASP A 264 -1.76 5.80 19.75
C ASP A 264 -2.59 4.52 19.57
N VAL A 265 -3.05 3.95 20.68
CA VAL A 265 -3.91 2.77 20.66
C VAL A 265 -5.35 3.25 20.87
N VAL A 266 -6.21 2.93 19.91
CA VAL A 266 -7.59 3.42 19.85
C VAL A 266 -8.53 2.26 19.51
N GLU A 267 -9.73 2.30 20.06
CA GLU A 267 -10.81 1.36 19.77
C GLU A 267 -11.79 1.97 18.77
N THR A 268 -12.32 1.14 17.87
CA THR A 268 -13.47 1.52 17.05
C THR A 268 -14.74 1.68 17.91
N GLY A 269 -15.77 2.32 17.35
CA GLY A 269 -17.14 2.13 17.81
C GLY A 269 -17.54 0.66 17.86
N SER A 270 -18.58 0.34 18.63
CA SER A 270 -19.12 -1.02 18.78
C SER A 270 -20.18 -1.30 17.72
N ILE A 271 -20.14 -2.47 17.08
CA ILE A 271 -21.18 -2.93 16.14
C ILE A 271 -21.61 -4.34 16.54
N SER A 272 -22.92 -4.56 16.57
CA SER A 272 -23.50 -5.88 16.85
C SER A 272 -23.07 -6.92 15.80
N LEU A 273 -22.72 -8.11 16.28
CA LEU A 273 -22.29 -9.22 15.46
C LEU A 273 -23.43 -9.75 14.58
N SER A 274 -24.66 -9.82 15.10
CA SER A 274 -25.81 -10.26 14.31
C SER A 274 -26.04 -9.35 13.10
N TYR A 275 -25.88 -8.04 13.27
CA TYR A 275 -25.90 -7.08 12.16
C TYR A 275 -24.79 -7.36 11.12
N LEU A 276 -23.54 -7.57 11.57
CA LEU A 276 -22.43 -7.85 10.65
C LEU A 276 -22.61 -9.18 9.90
N LEU A 277 -23.13 -10.21 10.58
CA LEU A 277 -23.38 -11.52 9.98
C LEU A 277 -24.53 -11.48 8.97
N SER A 278 -25.63 -10.78 9.26
CA SER A 278 -26.72 -10.62 8.29
C SER A 278 -26.24 -9.93 7.02
N ALA A 279 -25.46 -8.84 7.15
CA ALA A 279 -24.85 -8.15 6.01
C ALA A 279 -23.89 -9.05 5.19
N ALA A 280 -23.23 -10.02 5.83
CA ALA A 280 -22.25 -10.89 5.18
C ALA A 280 -22.84 -12.15 4.52
N TYR A 281 -24.02 -12.61 4.95
CA TYR A 281 -24.60 -13.90 4.54
C TYR A 281 -26.00 -13.82 3.95
N ASP A 282 -26.75 -12.73 4.16
CA ASP A 282 -28.14 -12.62 3.70
C ASP A 282 -28.27 -11.81 2.39
N ASN A 283 -27.14 -11.54 1.71
CA ASN A 283 -27.09 -10.98 0.35
C ASN A 283 -27.35 -12.03 -0.74
#